data_AF-A0A654DUR7-F1
#
_entry.id   AF-A0A654DUR7-F1
#
_cell.length_a   1.000
_cell.length_b   1.000
_cell.length_c   1.000
_cell.angle_alpha   90.00
_cell.angle_beta   90.00
_cell.angle_gamma   90.00
#
_symmetry.space_group_name_H-M   'P 1'
#
loop_
_entity.id
_entity.type
_entity.pdbx_description
1 polymer ?
#
loop_
_entity_poly.entity_id
_entity_poly.type
_entity_poly.pdbx_seq_one_letter_code
_entity_poly.pdbx_strand_id
1 'polypeptide(L)'
;MLESIWVSNHIQRPVIKAYNNIFAESLIYSGKPKGDPNRIALPISGDDKNANEIVAMLIDTSGFDSLDYGVLKESWKQQPGSPVYCTDLTLSQLQKSLAIASPKGLPKKRELGLKYILEDGHEKWMDTVLHNRTIYKSVLQ
;
A
#
# COMPACT_ATOMS: atom_id res chain seq x y z
N MET A 1 -2.30 13.01 14.37
CA MET A 1 -1.38 13.42 13.29
C MET A 1 -1.05 12.20 12.46
N LEU A 2 -0.94 12.31 11.14
CA LEU A 2 -0.58 11.20 10.26
C LEU A 2 0.87 10.75 10.53
N GLU A 3 1.14 9.45 10.59
CA GLU A 3 2.44 8.89 11.00
C GLU A 3 3.58 9.38 10.10
N SER A 4 3.37 9.44 8.78
CA SER A 4 4.41 9.92 7.86
C SER A 4 4.69 11.42 8.01
N ILE A 5 3.66 12.22 8.34
CA ILE A 5 3.84 13.64 8.68
C ILE A 5 4.59 13.78 10.01
N TRP A 6 4.24 12.95 11.00
CA TRP A 6 4.94 12.92 12.27
C TRP A 6 6.43 12.57 12.10
N VAL A 7 6.74 11.55 11.27
CA VAL A 7 8.13 11.18 10.95
C VAL A 7 8.86 12.34 10.28
N SER A 8 8.27 12.98 9.26
CA SER A 8 8.88 14.13 8.59
C SER A 8 9.20 15.26 9.55
N ASN A 9 8.27 15.58 10.45
CA ASN A 9 8.46 16.58 11.51
C ASN A 9 9.52 16.16 12.53
N HIS A 10 9.67 14.87 12.82
CA HIS A 10 10.65 14.40 13.79
C HIS A 10 12.07 14.44 13.23
N ILE A 11 12.26 14.01 11.98
CA ILE A 11 13.59 13.92 11.36
C ILE A 11 14.00 15.22 10.63
N GLN A 12 13.07 16.18 10.47
CA GLN A 12 13.30 17.46 9.77
C GLN A 12 13.81 17.27 8.34
N ARG A 13 13.29 16.27 7.63
CA ARG A 13 13.60 15.98 6.22
C ARG A 13 12.33 15.62 5.44
N PRO A 14 12.32 15.80 4.11
CA PRO A 14 11.27 15.27 3.26
C PRO A 14 11.15 13.76 3.43
N VAL A 15 9.91 13.26 3.50
CA VAL A 15 9.57 11.84 3.63
C VAL A 15 8.71 11.43 2.44
N ILE A 16 9.08 10.32 1.82
CA ILE A 16 8.27 9.64 0.81
C ILE A 16 7.73 8.35 1.44
N LYS A 17 6.42 8.11 1.33
CA LYS A 17 5.79 6.88 1.82
C LYS A 17 5.56 5.92 0.66
N ALA A 18 6.21 4.77 0.71
CA ALA A 18 6.07 3.65 -0.22
C ALA A 18 6.27 2.32 0.51
N TYR A 19 6.03 1.18 -0.16
CA TYR A 19 6.21 -0.20 0.32
C TYR A 19 5.41 -0.62 1.56
N ASN A 20 4.76 0.29 2.27
CA ASN A 20 4.04 -0.06 3.49
C ASN A 20 2.79 -0.90 3.23
N ASN A 21 2.35 -1.03 1.98
CA ASN A 21 1.07 -1.64 1.59
C ASN A 21 1.23 -3.04 0.97
N ILE A 22 2.40 -3.66 1.10
CA ILE A 22 2.68 -5.01 0.60
C ILE A 22 3.22 -5.87 1.74
N PHE A 23 2.86 -7.15 1.77
CA PHE A 23 3.45 -8.11 2.71
C PHE A 23 4.91 -8.43 2.33
N ALA A 24 5.71 -8.81 3.32
CA ALA A 24 7.11 -9.17 3.08
C ALA A 24 7.23 -10.34 2.09
N GLU A 25 6.34 -11.33 2.21
CA GLU A 25 6.27 -12.49 1.32
C GLU A 25 5.92 -12.09 -0.11
N SER A 26 4.91 -11.23 -0.30
CA SER A 26 4.58 -10.72 -1.63
C SER A 26 5.72 -9.89 -2.22
N LEU A 27 6.44 -9.12 -1.39
CA LEU A 27 7.61 -8.37 -1.83
C LEU A 27 8.76 -9.31 -2.29
N ILE A 28 8.96 -10.44 -1.60
CA ILE A 28 10.02 -11.42 -1.93
C ILE A 28 9.64 -12.26 -3.16
N TYR A 29 8.40 -12.74 -3.24
CA TYR A 29 8.02 -13.82 -4.15
C TYR A 29 7.16 -13.39 -5.35
N SER A 30 6.56 -12.19 -5.33
CA SER A 30 5.56 -11.79 -6.35
C SER A 30 6.08 -10.78 -7.38
N GLY A 31 7.38 -10.48 -7.39
CA GLY A 31 8.00 -9.60 -8.38
C GLY A 31 7.84 -10.14 -9.80
N LYS A 32 7.52 -9.26 -10.75
CA LYS A 32 7.26 -9.60 -12.16
C LYS A 32 7.99 -8.65 -13.12
N PRO A 33 8.33 -9.12 -14.35
CA PRO A 33 8.88 -8.26 -15.39
C PRO A 33 7.93 -7.09 -15.72
N LYS A 34 8.51 -5.97 -16.14
CA LYS A 34 7.76 -4.79 -16.59
C LYS A 34 6.83 -5.15 -17.75
N GLY A 35 5.58 -4.71 -17.66
CA GLY A 35 4.54 -4.98 -18.66
C GLY A 35 3.72 -6.25 -18.42
N ASP A 36 4.04 -7.08 -17.41
CA ASP A 36 3.16 -8.18 -17.01
C ASP A 36 1.81 -7.60 -16.52
N PRO A 37 0.66 -8.03 -17.07
CA PRO A 37 -0.65 -7.49 -16.71
C PRO A 37 -1.05 -7.77 -15.25
N ASN A 38 -0.39 -8.72 -14.58
CA ASN A 38 -0.62 -9.11 -13.19
C ASN A 38 0.47 -8.56 -12.26
N ARG A 39 1.27 -7.59 -12.70
CA ARG A 39 2.27 -6.94 -11.86
C ARG A 39 1.58 -6.14 -10.75
N ILE A 40 2.00 -6.39 -9.50
CA ILE A 40 1.47 -5.67 -8.33
C ILE A 40 1.97 -4.23 -8.38
N ALA A 41 1.10 -3.28 -8.06
CA ALA A 41 1.39 -1.86 -8.01
C ALA A 41 1.44 -1.33 -6.57
N LEU A 42 2.43 -0.48 -6.29
CA LEU A 42 2.64 0.16 -4.99
C LEU A 42 2.39 1.68 -5.07
N PRO A 43 1.59 2.26 -4.15
CA PRO A 43 1.37 3.69 -4.09
C PRO A 43 2.59 4.43 -3.51
N ILE A 44 2.84 5.62 -4.06
CA ILE A 44 3.85 6.58 -3.61
C ILE A 44 3.11 7.86 -3.19
N SER A 45 3.45 8.39 -2.01
CA SER A 45 3.04 9.73 -1.61
C SER A 45 4.18 10.52 -0.97
N GLY A 46 4.31 11.78 -1.36
CA GLY A 46 5.38 12.66 -0.91
C GLY A 46 5.34 14.00 -1.63
N ASP A 47 5.94 15.02 -1.02
CA ASP A 47 5.86 16.41 -1.51
C ASP A 47 7.00 16.77 -2.48
N ASP A 48 8.03 15.93 -2.60
CA ASP A 48 9.16 16.08 -3.52
C ASP A 48 9.00 15.13 -4.72
N LYS A 49 8.69 15.71 -5.89
CA LYS A 49 8.46 14.95 -7.13
C LYS A 49 9.71 14.21 -7.62
N ASN A 50 10.90 14.81 -7.48
CA ASN A 50 12.13 14.17 -7.93
C ASN A 50 12.43 12.95 -7.05
N ALA A 51 12.18 13.06 -5.74
CA ALA A 51 12.31 11.93 -4.83
C ALA A 51 11.26 10.84 -5.11
N ASN A 52 10.02 11.21 -5.46
CA ASN A 52 9.00 10.25 -5.88
C ASN A 52 9.42 9.46 -7.14
N GLU A 53 10.02 10.12 -8.13
CA GLU A 53 10.53 9.47 -9.35
C GLU A 53 11.66 8.47 -9.04
N ILE A 54 12.57 8.81 -8.12
CA ILE A 54 13.61 7.88 -7.65
C ILE A 54 12.98 6.66 -6.99
N VAL A 55 11.99 6.85 -6.12
CA VAL A 55 11.28 5.74 -5.47
C VAL A 55 10.51 4.89 -6.50
N ALA A 56 9.92 5.51 -7.53
CA ALA A 56 9.27 4.80 -8.62
C ALA A 56 10.25 3.89 -9.39
N MET A 57 11.47 4.37 -9.66
CA MET A 57 12.52 3.53 -10.27
C MET A 57 12.93 2.37 -9.35
N LEU A 58 13.01 2.58 -8.03
CA LEU A 58 13.29 1.49 -7.09
C LEU A 58 12.18 0.42 -7.09
N ILE A 59 10.93 0.84 -7.17
CA ILE A 59 9.77 -0.07 -7.24
C ILE A 59 9.79 -0.85 -8.57
N ASP A 60 10.05 -0.17 -9.70
CA ASP A 60 10.16 -0.80 -11.01
C ASP A 60 11.28 -1.86 -11.04
N THR A 61 12.47 -1.49 -10.55
CA THR A 61 13.62 -2.41 -10.49
C THR A 61 13.40 -3.59 -9.54
N SER A 62 12.55 -3.44 -8.53
CA SER A 62 12.14 -4.51 -7.61
C SER A 62 11.07 -5.46 -8.20
N GLY A 63 10.59 -5.20 -9.43
CA GLY A 63 9.61 -6.06 -10.09
C GLY A 63 8.15 -5.66 -9.87
N PHE A 64 7.89 -4.41 -9.47
CA PHE A 64 6.55 -3.90 -9.17
C PHE A 64 6.22 -2.64 -9.98
N ASP A 65 4.94 -2.39 -10.22
CA ASP A 65 4.49 -1.09 -10.73
C ASP A 65 4.39 -0.08 -9.59
N SER A 66 4.43 1.21 -9.93
CA SER A 66 4.25 2.28 -8.95
C SER A 66 3.18 3.27 -9.39
N LEU A 67 2.51 3.89 -8.41
CA LEU A 67 1.59 5.00 -8.65
C LEU A 67 1.87 6.13 -7.66
N ASP A 68 2.49 7.22 -8.14
CA ASP A 68 2.46 8.49 -7.41
C ASP A 68 1.02 9.04 -7.44
N TYR A 69 0.43 9.20 -6.25
CA TYR A 69 -0.92 9.74 -6.11
C TYR A 69 -0.95 11.06 -5.33
N GLY A 70 0.20 11.69 -5.11
CA GLY A 70 0.33 13.06 -4.62
C GLY A 70 1.01 13.22 -3.26
N VAL A 71 0.55 14.23 -2.53
CA VAL A 71 1.24 14.80 -1.37
C VAL A 71 1.29 13.88 -0.15
N LEU A 72 2.27 14.10 0.74
CA LEU A 72 2.47 13.28 1.94
C LEU A 72 1.25 13.32 2.89
N LYS A 73 0.49 14.42 2.88
CA LYS A 73 -0.75 14.54 3.66
C LYS A 73 -1.81 13.53 3.24
N GLU A 74 -1.80 13.06 1.99
CA GLU A 74 -2.72 12.04 1.48
C GLU A 74 -2.23 10.60 1.76
N SER A 75 -1.09 10.44 2.46
CA SER A 75 -0.49 9.14 2.77
C SER A 75 -1.37 8.24 3.66
N TRP A 76 -2.47 8.76 4.22
CA TRP A 76 -3.46 7.99 4.97
C TRP A 76 -4.21 6.98 4.09
N LYS A 77 -4.31 7.25 2.77
CA LYS A 77 -5.00 6.37 1.82
C LYS A 77 -4.31 5.01 1.65
N GLN A 78 -3.04 4.90 2.00
CA GLN A 78 -2.28 3.65 1.92
C GLN A 78 -1.97 3.01 3.28
N GLN A 79 -2.63 3.43 4.35
CA GLN A 79 -2.43 2.87 5.70
C GLN A 79 -3.26 1.63 6.00
N PRO A 80 -2.90 0.84 7.04
CA PRO A 80 -3.71 -0.29 7.49
C PRO A 80 -5.19 0.05 7.63
N GLY A 81 -6.06 -0.81 7.09
CA GLY A 81 -7.51 -0.56 7.05
C GLY A 81 -8.01 0.12 5.76
N SER A 82 -7.11 0.62 4.90
CA SER A 82 -7.48 1.18 3.61
C SER A 82 -7.59 0.11 2.51
N PRO A 83 -8.35 0.36 1.43
CA PRO A 83 -8.54 -0.62 0.33
C PRO A 83 -7.27 -1.10 -0.38
N VAL A 84 -6.15 -0.38 -0.23
CA VAL A 84 -4.88 -0.66 -0.92
C VAL A 84 -3.82 -1.31 -0.03
N TYR A 85 -4.10 -1.45 1.27
CA TYR A 85 -3.15 -1.99 2.23
C TYR A 85 -3.14 -3.52 2.21
N CYS A 86 -2.04 -4.10 1.74
CA CYS A 86 -1.78 -5.53 1.69
C CYS A 86 -2.86 -6.30 0.92
N THR A 87 -3.19 -5.81 -0.28
CA THR A 87 -4.24 -6.36 -1.17
C THR A 87 -3.73 -6.76 -2.56
N ASP A 88 -2.42 -6.66 -2.83
CA ASP A 88 -1.75 -7.10 -4.07
C ASP A 88 -2.53 -6.74 -5.34
N LEU A 89 -2.71 -5.43 -5.54
CA LEU A 89 -3.51 -4.87 -6.63
C LEU A 89 -2.64 -4.58 -7.86
N THR A 90 -3.18 -4.77 -9.06
CA THR A 90 -2.57 -4.24 -10.29
C THR A 90 -2.70 -2.72 -10.34
N LEU A 91 -1.98 -2.06 -11.26
CA LEU A 91 -2.00 -0.60 -11.39
C LEU A 91 -3.44 -0.04 -11.54
N SER A 92 -4.26 -0.65 -12.40
CA SER A 92 -5.66 -0.22 -12.60
C SER A 92 -6.51 -0.40 -11.34
N GLN A 93 -6.30 -1.50 -10.61
CA GLN A 93 -7.02 -1.79 -9.38
C GLN A 93 -6.59 -0.87 -8.24
N LEU A 94 -5.30 -0.53 -8.16
CA LEU A 94 -4.75 0.43 -7.20
C LEU A 94 -5.37 1.82 -7.41
N GLN A 95 -5.41 2.31 -8.65
CA GLN A 95 -6.03 3.60 -8.98
C GLN A 95 -7.50 3.67 -8.52
N LYS A 96 -8.28 2.63 -8.84
CA LYS A 96 -9.69 2.55 -8.42
C LYS A 96 -9.84 2.45 -6.90
N SER A 97 -8.97 1.68 -6.24
CA SER A 97 -9.00 1.49 -4.78
C SER A 97 -8.60 2.73 -3.99
N LEU A 98 -7.67 3.55 -4.50
CA LEU A 98 -7.34 4.85 -3.93
C LEU A 98 -8.50 5.85 -4.05
N ALA A 99 -9.25 5.82 -5.16
CA ALA A 99 -10.38 6.72 -5.38
C ALA A 99 -11.53 6.49 -4.40
N ILE A 100 -11.72 5.25 -3.92
CA ILE A 100 -12.76 4.89 -2.95
C ILE A 100 -12.26 4.90 -1.50
N ALA A 101 -10.97 5.20 -1.26
CA ALA A 101 -10.41 5.24 0.08
C ALA A 101 -11.12 6.31 0.92
N SER A 102 -11.53 5.92 2.13
CA SER A 102 -12.25 6.80 3.05
C SER A 102 -11.63 6.74 4.43
N PRO A 103 -11.47 7.89 5.13
CA PRO A 103 -10.99 7.89 6.51
C PRO A 103 -12.04 7.27 7.45
N LYS A 104 -13.32 7.22 7.04
CA LYS A 104 -14.40 6.68 7.85
C LYS A 104 -14.26 5.17 8.04
N GLY A 105 -14.11 4.74 9.30
CA GLY A 105 -14.03 3.33 9.67
C GLY A 105 -12.67 2.68 9.44
N LEU A 106 -11.65 3.44 9.00
CA LEU A 106 -10.29 2.94 8.80
C LEU A 106 -9.69 2.30 10.07
N PRO A 107 -9.82 2.90 11.28
CA PRO A 107 -9.34 2.25 12.51
C PRO A 107 -10.01 0.91 12.83
N LYS A 108 -11.34 0.83 12.66
CA LYS A 108 -12.09 -0.42 12.90
C LYS A 108 -11.69 -1.51 11.90
N LYS A 109 -11.50 -1.16 10.63
CA LYS A 109 -11.01 -2.10 9.62
C LYS A 109 -9.61 -2.60 9.94
N ARG A 110 -8.70 -1.70 10.33
CA ARG A 110 -7.35 -2.05 10.79
C ARG A 110 -7.40 -3.07 11.92
N GLU A 111 -8.24 -2.85 12.93
CA GLU A 111 -8.40 -3.76 14.06
C GLU A 111 -8.88 -5.16 13.62
N LEU A 112 -9.87 -5.22 12.72
CA LEU A 112 -10.35 -6.50 12.17
C LEU A 112 -9.24 -7.26 11.41
N GLY A 113 -8.45 -6.57 10.59
CA GLY A 113 -7.35 -7.19 9.87
C GLY A 113 -6.22 -7.66 10.80
N LEU A 114 -5.90 -6.88 11.84
CA LEU A 114 -4.94 -7.28 12.86
C LEU A 114 -5.41 -8.52 13.62
N LYS A 115 -6.69 -8.57 13.99
CA LYS A 115 -7.28 -9.74 14.66
C LYS A 115 -7.13 -10.99 13.80
N TYR A 116 -7.44 -10.90 12.51
CA TYR A 116 -7.28 -12.02 11.57
C TYR A 116 -5.83 -12.53 11.51
N ILE A 117 -4.85 -11.63 11.36
CA ILE A 117 -3.43 -11.99 11.31
C ILE A 117 -2.96 -12.67 12.60
N LEU A 118 -3.42 -12.19 13.76
CA LEU A 118 -3.05 -12.74 15.06
C LEU A 118 -3.69 -14.11 15.34
N GLU A 119 -4.86 -14.39 14.76
CA GLU A 119 -5.60 -15.65 14.97
C GLU A 119 -5.18 -16.74 13.97
N ASP A 120 -5.00 -16.40 12.69
CA ASP A 120 -4.78 -17.39 11.61
C ASP A 120 -3.31 -17.60 11.21
N GLY A 121 -2.39 -16.79 11.73
CA GLY A 121 -0.94 -16.97 11.57
C GLY A 121 -0.41 -16.65 10.16
N HIS A 122 0.86 -16.25 10.10
CA HIS A 122 1.54 -15.78 8.89
C HIS A 122 1.81 -16.87 7.83
N GLU A 123 1.56 -18.15 8.12
CA GLU A 123 1.90 -19.26 7.22
C GLU A 123 1.12 -19.23 5.89
N LYS A 124 0.00 -18.49 5.84
CA LYS A 124 -0.82 -18.32 4.64
C LYS A 124 -1.00 -16.85 4.28
N TRP A 125 0.09 -16.15 3.94
CA TRP A 125 0.07 -14.73 3.59
C TRP A 125 -0.96 -14.40 2.50
N MET A 126 -1.17 -15.30 1.53
CA MET A 126 -2.13 -15.09 0.45
C MET A 126 -3.58 -15.13 0.95
N ASP A 127 -3.89 -15.96 1.95
CA ASP A 127 -5.21 -15.95 2.59
C ASP A 127 -5.44 -14.61 3.30
N THR A 128 -4.38 -14.03 3.88
CA THR A 128 -4.43 -12.69 4.46
C THR A 128 -4.64 -11.59 3.41
N VAL A 129 -4.00 -11.69 2.25
CA VAL A 129 -4.24 -10.78 1.11
C VAL A 129 -5.71 -10.86 0.68
N LEU A 130 -6.26 -12.06 0.53
CA LEU A 130 -7.67 -12.28 0.17
C LEU A 130 -8.62 -11.74 1.25
N HIS A 131 -8.33 -12.02 2.52
CA HIS A 131 -9.08 -11.49 3.64
C HIS A 131 -9.10 -9.95 3.62
N ASN A 132 -7.93 -9.32 3.47
CA ASN A 132 -7.80 -7.86 3.37
C ASN A 132 -8.62 -7.28 2.23
N ARG A 133 -8.65 -7.94 1.06
CA ARG A 133 -9.48 -7.50 -0.08
C ARG A 133 -10.96 -7.40 0.31
N THR A 134 -11.46 -8.35 1.10
CA THR A 134 -12.84 -8.36 1.61
C THR A 134 -13.05 -7.30 2.69
N ILE A 135 -12.26 -7.31 3.78
CA ILE A 135 -12.54 -6.46 4.95
C ILE A 135 -12.24 -4.98 4.69
N TYR A 136 -11.27 -4.69 3.83
CA TYR A 136 -10.93 -3.31 3.45
C TYR A 136 -11.83 -2.78 2.34
N LYS A 137 -12.65 -3.65 1.73
CA LYS A 137 -13.53 -3.37 0.59
C LYS A 137 -12.72 -2.89 -0.62
N SER A 138 -11.71 -3.67 -0.98
CA SER A 138 -10.98 -3.45 -2.23
C SER A 138 -11.89 -3.68 -3.45
N VAL A 139 -11.43 -3.26 -4.62
CA VAL A 139 -12.19 -3.41 -5.88
C VAL A 139 -12.21 -4.85 -6.43
N LEU A 140 -11.55 -5.79 -5.75
CA LEU A 140 -11.43 -7.20 -6.12
C LEU A 140 -12.36 -8.11 -5.28
N GLN A 141 -13.61 -7.71 -5.07
CA GLN A 141 -14.58 -8.55 -4.34
C GLN A 141 -14.83 -9.88 -5.06
#